data_AF-A0AAP9E362-F1
#
_entry.id   AF-A0AAP9E362-F1
#
_cell.length_a   1.000
_cell.length_b   1.000
_cell.length_c   1.000
_cell.angle_alpha   90.00
_cell.angle_beta   90.00
_cell.angle_gamma   90.00
#
_symmetry.space_group_name_H-M   'P 1'
#
loop_
_entity.id
_entity.type
_entity.pdbx_description
1 polymer ?
#
loop_
_entity_poly.entity_id
_entity_poly.type
_entity_poly.pdbx_seq_one_letter_code
_entity_poly.pdbx_strand_id
1 'polypeptide(L)'
;MQSEALKPCPFCGGNNLRFRLSDIEGWIAHVECTDCDDMLGPMSEWKHDEKEDAEKDAAAVWNKRTALEAALSAAEPWPFEHQNYNCPCIHPSQCDESCVKKPAPSVAVKALKWTQFTDRSLDLNADSIEGAYVIRPSAGNKFPVYLWVPGVPYDDARLKPFNDIEAAKSAAQNHHEALIRSALSAQVQDVAGSEGAKAIAAERRRQIEQEGWTPQRDDQYVNGELLQAAACYALHDGGVKDIPPPAWPWSDKWWKPSGVQRDLEKAGALIAAEIDRRLRAAAPAKQEGGHD
;
A
#
# COMPACT_ATOMS: atom_id res chain seq x y z
N MET A 1 -20.16 -21.31 -22.63
CA MET A 1 -19.91 -20.56 -21.40
C MET A 1 -18.72 -19.66 -21.71
N GLN A 2 -18.88 -18.33 -21.71
CA GLN A 2 -17.82 -17.42 -22.14
C GLN A 2 -16.68 -17.42 -21.11
N SER A 3 -15.43 -17.59 -21.57
CA SER A 3 -14.23 -17.43 -20.75
C SER A 3 -14.17 -16.00 -20.21
N GLU A 4 -13.95 -15.83 -18.91
CA GLU A 4 -13.76 -14.49 -18.33
C GLU A 4 -12.60 -13.77 -19.03
N ALA A 5 -12.82 -12.48 -19.37
CA ALA A 5 -11.76 -11.67 -19.93
C ALA A 5 -10.65 -11.46 -18.89
N LEU A 6 -9.40 -11.70 -19.28
CA LEU A 6 -8.24 -11.49 -18.41
C LEU A 6 -7.97 -9.99 -18.24
N LYS A 7 -7.66 -9.56 -17.01
CA LYS A 7 -7.11 -8.23 -16.75
C LYS A 7 -5.74 -8.05 -17.44
N PRO A 8 -5.33 -6.82 -17.81
CA PRO A 8 -4.03 -6.56 -18.40
C PRO A 8 -2.85 -7.06 -17.54
N CYS A 9 -1.69 -7.25 -18.18
CA CYS A 9 -0.46 -7.59 -17.49
C CYS A 9 -0.12 -6.54 -16.41
N PRO A 10 0.18 -6.94 -15.16
CA PRO A 10 0.41 -5.98 -14.08
C PRO A 10 1.79 -5.31 -14.17
N PHE A 11 2.70 -5.84 -15.00
CA PHE A 11 4.06 -5.34 -15.14
C PHE A 11 4.20 -4.36 -16.30
N CYS A 12 3.69 -4.71 -17.47
CA CYS A 12 3.81 -3.87 -18.68
C CYS A 12 2.49 -3.20 -19.10
N GLY A 13 1.35 -3.55 -18.50
CA GLY A 13 0.03 -3.05 -18.90
C GLY A 13 -0.50 -3.61 -20.23
N GLY A 14 0.22 -4.54 -20.86
CA GLY A 14 -0.15 -5.17 -22.14
C GLY A 14 -1.33 -6.15 -22.02
N ASN A 15 -2.01 -6.37 -23.14
CA ASN A 15 -3.15 -7.29 -23.25
C ASN A 15 -2.82 -8.59 -23.98
N ASN A 16 -1.57 -8.78 -24.43
CA ASN A 16 -1.16 -9.99 -25.13
C ASN A 16 -0.90 -11.11 -24.12
N LEU A 17 -2.00 -11.73 -23.68
CA LEU A 17 -2.04 -12.79 -22.67
C LEU A 17 -2.48 -14.11 -23.31
N ARG A 18 -1.85 -15.22 -22.91
CA ARG A 18 -2.24 -16.57 -23.34
C ARG A 18 -2.26 -17.56 -22.17
N PHE A 19 -2.98 -18.66 -22.33
CA PHE A 19 -2.91 -19.78 -21.39
C PHE A 19 -1.79 -20.75 -21.80
N ARG A 20 -0.93 -21.12 -20.85
CA ARG A 20 0.03 -22.21 -20.99
C ARG A 20 -0.42 -23.40 -20.17
N LEU A 21 -0.66 -24.53 -20.83
CA LEU A 21 -1.18 -25.75 -20.22
C LEU A 21 -0.05 -26.74 -19.93
N SER A 22 -0.18 -27.48 -18.83
CA SER A 22 0.68 -28.63 -18.47
C SER A 22 -0.18 -29.83 -18.07
N ASP A 23 0.17 -31.04 -18.49
CA ASP A 23 -0.59 -32.28 -18.29
C ASP A 23 0.09 -33.27 -17.34
N ILE A 24 0.34 -32.84 -16.10
CA ILE A 24 1.00 -33.70 -15.10
C ILE A 24 -0.07 -34.32 -14.19
N GLU A 25 -0.61 -35.46 -14.63
CA GLU A 25 -1.68 -36.20 -13.93
C GLU A 25 -2.93 -35.32 -13.69
N GLY A 26 -3.38 -34.67 -14.77
CA GLY A 26 -4.42 -33.63 -14.75
C GLY A 26 -3.91 -32.34 -15.39
N TRP A 27 -4.83 -31.47 -15.81
CA TRP A 27 -4.54 -30.18 -16.43
C TRP A 27 -4.26 -29.11 -15.38
N ILE A 28 -3.17 -28.39 -15.58
CA ILE A 28 -2.85 -27.12 -14.91
C ILE A 28 -2.70 -26.06 -16.00
N ALA A 29 -3.26 -24.88 -15.77
CA ALA A 29 -3.11 -23.73 -16.68
C ALA A 29 -2.35 -22.60 -15.98
N HIS A 30 -1.56 -21.86 -16.75
CA HIS A 30 -0.92 -20.60 -16.36
C HIS A 30 -1.37 -19.48 -17.29
N VAL A 31 -1.48 -18.25 -16.79
CA VAL A 31 -1.61 -17.07 -17.65
C VAL A 31 -0.22 -16.49 -17.91
N GLU A 32 0.14 -16.31 -19.18
CA GLU A 32 1.45 -15.84 -19.62
C GLU A 32 1.30 -14.54 -20.41
N CYS A 33 2.18 -13.56 -20.15
CA CYS A 33 2.26 -12.32 -20.92
C CYS A 33 3.39 -12.42 -21.94
N THR A 34 3.07 -12.23 -23.22
CA THR A 34 4.07 -12.31 -24.31
C THR A 34 4.74 -10.97 -24.61
N ASP A 35 4.27 -9.87 -24.00
CA ASP A 35 4.86 -8.53 -24.18
C ASP A 35 6.06 -8.27 -23.26
N CYS A 36 6.18 -9.00 -22.14
CA CYS A 36 7.27 -8.80 -21.18
C CYS A 36 7.85 -10.14 -20.68
N ASP A 37 9.04 -10.47 -21.21
CA ASP A 37 10.01 -11.44 -20.69
C ASP A 37 9.44 -12.81 -20.28
N ASP A 38 8.47 -13.36 -21.04
CA ASP A 38 7.87 -14.69 -20.85
C ASP A 38 7.54 -15.04 -19.39
N MET A 39 7.04 -14.06 -18.63
CA MET A 39 6.67 -14.27 -17.23
C MET A 39 5.47 -15.21 -17.13
N LEU A 40 5.71 -16.37 -16.52
CA LEU A 40 4.67 -17.32 -16.15
C LEU A 40 3.91 -16.76 -14.94
N GLY A 41 2.69 -16.32 -15.19
CA GLY A 41 1.75 -15.93 -14.13
C GLY A 41 1.35 -17.10 -13.24
N PRO A 42 0.58 -16.80 -12.17
CA PRO A 42 0.10 -17.82 -11.25
C PRO A 42 -0.67 -18.91 -12.01
N MET A 43 -0.51 -20.15 -11.53
CA MET A 43 -1.22 -21.31 -12.05
C MET A 43 -2.67 -21.36 -11.54
N SER A 44 -3.48 -22.22 -12.15
CA SER A 44 -4.74 -22.69 -11.57
C SER A 44 -4.50 -23.18 -10.14
N GLU A 45 -5.44 -22.87 -9.24
CA GLU A 45 -5.36 -23.22 -7.82
C GLU A 45 -5.41 -24.75 -7.63
N TRP A 46 -6.12 -25.43 -8.53
CA TRP A 46 -6.28 -26.88 -8.54
C TRP A 46 -5.89 -27.49 -9.87
N LYS A 47 -5.69 -28.81 -9.83
CA LYS A 47 -5.62 -29.65 -11.04
C LYS A 47 -7.04 -29.98 -11.48
N HIS A 48 -7.27 -30.00 -12.79
CA HIS A 48 -8.58 -30.29 -13.36
C HIS A 48 -8.49 -31.41 -14.40
N ASP A 49 -9.57 -32.16 -14.56
CA ASP A 49 -9.65 -33.22 -15.58
C ASP A 49 -9.83 -32.64 -17.00
N GLU A 50 -10.39 -31.43 -17.10
CA GLU A 50 -10.62 -30.69 -18.34
C GLU A 50 -9.74 -29.44 -18.43
N LYS A 51 -9.26 -29.12 -19.64
CA LYS A 51 -8.38 -27.95 -19.89
C LYS A 51 -9.10 -26.65 -19.58
N GLU A 52 -10.36 -26.58 -20.01
CA GLU A 52 -11.21 -25.41 -19.91
C GLU A 52 -11.46 -25.01 -18.45
N ASP A 53 -11.48 -25.98 -17.53
CA ASP A 53 -11.65 -25.72 -16.10
C ASP A 53 -10.35 -25.26 -15.45
N ALA A 54 -9.20 -25.80 -15.87
CA ALA A 54 -7.90 -25.26 -15.47
C ALA A 54 -7.70 -23.82 -15.96
N GLU A 55 -8.10 -23.49 -17.20
CA GLU A 55 -8.03 -22.12 -17.73
C GLU A 55 -8.92 -21.15 -16.97
N LYS A 56 -10.16 -21.54 -16.63
CA LYS A 56 -11.07 -20.70 -15.83
C LYS A 56 -10.50 -20.44 -14.43
N ASP A 57 -9.95 -21.46 -13.79
CA ASP A 57 -9.35 -21.34 -12.47
C ASP A 57 -8.11 -20.43 -12.50
N ALA A 58 -7.23 -20.62 -13.48
CA ALA A 58 -6.09 -19.73 -13.69
C ALA A 58 -6.52 -18.29 -14.01
N ALA A 59 -7.58 -18.09 -14.79
CA ALA A 59 -8.15 -16.78 -15.07
C ALA A 59 -8.72 -16.12 -13.81
N ALA A 60 -9.42 -16.88 -12.96
CA ALA A 60 -9.94 -16.40 -11.70
C ALA A 60 -8.79 -15.98 -10.77
N VAL A 61 -7.74 -16.81 -10.66
CA VAL A 61 -6.53 -16.46 -9.88
C VAL A 61 -5.84 -15.21 -10.43
N TRP A 62 -5.71 -15.10 -11.76
CA TRP A 62 -5.15 -13.91 -12.42
C TRP A 62 -5.98 -12.65 -12.16
N ASN A 63 -7.31 -12.76 -12.15
CA ASN A 63 -8.25 -11.66 -11.99
C ASN A 63 -8.53 -11.30 -10.52
N LYS A 64 -8.22 -12.18 -9.57
CA LYS A 64 -8.32 -11.99 -8.10
C LYS A 64 -7.42 -10.86 -7.54
N ARG A 65 -6.73 -10.07 -8.38
CA ARG A 65 -5.97 -8.85 -7.99
C ARG A 65 -6.88 -7.70 -7.51
N THR A 66 -7.93 -7.98 -6.76
CA THR A 66 -8.91 -7.01 -6.24
C THR A 66 -8.33 -6.08 -5.17
N ALA A 67 -7.12 -6.32 -4.68
CA ALA A 67 -6.53 -5.48 -3.64
C ALA A 67 -5.71 -4.31 -4.18
N LEU A 68 -4.96 -4.48 -5.29
CA LEU A 68 -4.00 -3.46 -5.70
C LEU A 68 -4.64 -2.36 -6.56
N GLU A 69 -5.52 -2.69 -7.51
CA GLU A 69 -6.18 -1.69 -8.35
C GLU A 69 -7.21 -0.86 -7.57
N ALA A 70 -7.94 -1.48 -6.63
CA ALA A 70 -8.82 -0.77 -5.73
C ALA A 70 -8.03 0.07 -4.71
N ALA A 71 -6.88 -0.42 -4.22
CA ALA A 71 -6.00 0.38 -3.34
C ALA A 71 -5.27 1.50 -4.09
N LEU A 72 -4.93 1.33 -5.37
CA LEU A 72 -4.31 2.34 -6.22
C LEU A 72 -5.33 3.35 -6.75
N SER A 73 -6.58 2.93 -6.99
CA SER A 73 -7.68 3.83 -7.37
C SER A 73 -8.29 4.55 -6.16
N ALA A 74 -8.20 3.97 -4.95
CA ALA A 74 -8.55 4.62 -3.69
C ALA A 74 -7.39 5.41 -3.09
N ALA A 75 -6.15 5.17 -3.54
CA ALA A 75 -5.04 6.09 -3.38
C ALA A 75 -5.31 7.27 -4.32
N GLU A 76 -6.07 8.24 -3.82
CA GLU A 76 -6.17 9.54 -4.45
C GLU A 76 -4.75 10.04 -4.82
N PRO A 77 -4.57 10.71 -5.97
CA PRO A 77 -3.29 11.29 -6.34
C PRO A 77 -2.80 12.13 -5.17
N TRP A 78 -1.64 11.75 -4.61
CA TRP A 78 -1.01 12.35 -3.44
C TRP A 78 -1.42 13.81 -3.20
N PRO A 79 -2.35 14.08 -2.28
CA PRO A 79 -2.65 15.44 -1.88
C PRO A 79 -1.85 15.76 -0.62
N PHE A 80 -1.18 16.92 -0.67
CA PHE A 80 -0.48 17.56 0.43
C PHE A 80 -1.23 17.48 1.77
N GLU A 81 -0.47 17.54 2.86
CA GLU A 81 -0.78 17.38 4.31
C GLU A 81 -2.15 17.84 4.87
N HIS A 82 -2.94 18.61 4.14
CA HIS A 82 -4.25 19.11 4.55
C HIS A 82 -5.33 18.03 4.68
N GLN A 83 -5.24 16.89 3.99
CA GLN A 83 -6.26 15.84 4.12
C GLN A 83 -6.18 15.05 5.44
N ASN A 84 -5.03 15.09 6.14
CA ASN A 84 -4.82 14.40 7.42
C ASN A 84 -5.27 15.21 8.63
N TYR A 85 -5.87 16.39 8.42
CA TYR A 85 -6.39 17.25 9.47
C TYR A 85 -7.80 17.72 9.09
N ASN A 86 -8.67 17.94 10.07
CA ASN A 86 -9.97 18.57 9.84
C ASN A 86 -9.79 20.09 9.90
N CYS A 87 -9.04 20.67 8.94
CA CYS A 87 -8.80 22.12 8.91
C CYS A 87 -9.73 22.83 7.92
N PRO A 88 -10.39 23.93 8.31
CA PRO A 88 -11.02 24.85 7.37
C PRO A 88 -10.03 25.77 6.61
N CYS A 89 -8.73 25.66 6.89
CA CYS A 89 -7.69 26.57 6.41
C CYS A 89 -6.99 26.09 5.12
N ILE A 90 -6.66 27.03 4.23
CA ILE A 90 -6.03 26.77 2.91
C ILE A 90 -4.48 26.77 3.01
N HIS A 91 -3.90 27.30 4.09
CA HIS A 91 -2.44 27.44 4.23
C HIS A 91 -1.92 27.05 5.64
N PRO A 92 -0.75 26.39 5.78
CA PRO A 92 -0.21 25.92 7.08
C PRO A 92 0.03 27.03 8.11
N SER A 93 0.31 28.25 7.66
CA SER A 93 0.50 29.43 8.51
C SER A 93 -0.80 29.97 9.13
N GLN A 94 -1.95 29.38 8.79
CA GLN A 94 -3.28 29.75 9.29
C GLN A 94 -3.88 28.67 10.21
N CYS A 95 -3.13 27.61 10.52
CA CYS A 95 -3.54 26.57 11.44
C CYS A 95 -3.49 27.09 12.89
N ASP A 96 -4.62 27.04 13.60
CA ASP A 96 -4.70 27.27 15.05
C ASP A 96 -4.99 25.95 15.79
N GLU A 97 -5.28 26.04 17.10
CA GLU A 97 -5.57 24.89 17.96
C GLU A 97 -6.82 24.07 17.56
N SER A 98 -7.64 24.55 16.60
CA SER A 98 -8.80 23.82 16.07
C SER A 98 -8.42 22.73 15.04
N CYS A 99 -7.16 22.69 14.60
CA CYS A 99 -6.67 21.76 13.59
C CYS A 99 -6.42 20.35 14.17
N VAL A 100 -7.46 19.50 14.17
CA VAL A 100 -7.40 18.13 14.70
C VAL A 100 -6.95 17.16 13.61
N LYS A 101 -5.91 16.37 13.89
CA LYS A 101 -5.45 15.28 13.00
C LYS A 101 -6.60 14.29 12.80
N LYS A 102 -6.99 14.04 11.55
CA LYS A 102 -7.96 12.99 11.23
C LYS A 102 -7.41 11.67 11.78
N PRO A 103 -8.25 10.86 12.45
CA PRO A 103 -7.84 9.53 12.85
C PRO A 103 -7.39 8.77 11.60
N ALA A 104 -6.28 8.04 11.71
CA ALA A 104 -5.81 7.18 10.64
C ALA A 104 -6.98 6.31 10.14
N PRO A 105 -7.12 6.09 8.82
CA PRO A 105 -8.22 5.28 8.30
C PRO A 105 -8.22 3.94 9.03
N SER A 106 -9.25 3.73 9.85
CA SER A 106 -9.44 2.45 10.52
C SER A 106 -9.91 1.50 9.44
N VAL A 107 -9.03 0.61 9.00
CA VAL A 107 -9.45 -0.56 8.23
C VAL A 107 -10.50 -1.26 9.07
N ALA A 108 -11.73 -1.35 8.55
CA ALA A 108 -12.82 -2.01 9.24
C ALA A 108 -12.52 -3.50 9.29
N VAL A 109 -12.06 -3.98 10.44
CA VAL A 109 -11.81 -5.39 10.68
C VAL A 109 -13.14 -6.06 11.01
N LYS A 110 -13.40 -7.21 10.37
CA LYS A 110 -14.63 -7.96 10.63
C LYS A 110 -14.66 -8.44 12.08
N ALA A 111 -15.83 -8.35 12.71
CA ALA A 111 -16.00 -8.85 14.07
C ALA A 111 -15.84 -10.37 14.14
N LEU A 112 -15.17 -10.86 15.20
CA LEU A 112 -15.06 -12.28 15.52
C LEU A 112 -16.46 -12.90 15.72
N LYS A 113 -16.72 -14.01 15.02
CA LYS A 113 -18.00 -14.74 15.14
C LYS A 113 -17.87 -15.83 16.20
N TRP A 114 -18.62 -15.69 17.28
CA TRP A 114 -18.59 -16.62 18.42
C TRP A 114 -19.59 -17.77 18.25
N THR A 115 -19.13 -18.97 18.57
CA THR A 115 -19.93 -20.20 18.61
C THR A 115 -19.60 -20.99 19.88
N GLN A 116 -20.54 -21.81 20.36
CA GLN A 116 -20.28 -22.68 21.50
C GLN A 116 -19.54 -23.94 21.02
N PHE A 117 -18.51 -24.38 21.76
CA PHE A 117 -17.67 -25.51 21.32
C PHE A 117 -18.47 -26.81 21.15
N THR A 118 -19.37 -27.10 22.09
CA THR A 118 -20.33 -28.21 22.05
C THR A 118 -21.54 -27.85 22.91
N ASP A 119 -22.67 -28.53 22.72
CA ASP A 119 -23.88 -28.35 23.54
C ASP A 119 -23.65 -28.62 25.05
N ARG A 120 -22.51 -29.23 25.41
CA ARG A 120 -22.13 -29.58 26.79
C ARG A 120 -21.01 -28.72 27.37
N SER A 121 -20.33 -27.91 26.56
CA SER A 121 -19.23 -27.06 27.00
C SER A 121 -19.70 -25.61 27.13
N LEU A 122 -19.26 -24.91 28.18
CA LEU A 122 -19.47 -23.46 28.31
C LEU A 122 -18.43 -22.66 27.50
N ASP A 123 -17.46 -23.33 26.87
CA ASP A 123 -16.42 -22.68 26.09
C ASP A 123 -17.01 -22.06 24.81
N LEU A 124 -16.63 -20.81 24.54
CA LEU A 124 -16.97 -20.09 23.31
C LEU A 124 -15.72 -20.02 22.43
N ASN A 125 -15.89 -20.27 21.13
CA ASN A 125 -14.83 -20.17 20.15
C ASN A 125 -15.16 -19.18 19.04
N ALA A 126 -14.14 -18.51 18.54
CA ALA A 126 -14.19 -17.76 17.30
C ALA A 126 -12.96 -18.10 16.45
N ASP A 127 -13.20 -18.52 15.21
CA ASP A 127 -12.14 -18.80 14.24
C ASP A 127 -11.74 -17.51 13.51
N SER A 128 -10.44 -17.38 13.29
CA SER A 128 -9.84 -16.28 12.54
C SER A 128 -8.70 -16.80 11.66
N ILE A 129 -8.16 -15.94 10.78
CA ILE A 129 -7.06 -16.31 9.89
C ILE A 129 -5.77 -16.62 10.65
N GLU A 130 -5.59 -16.02 11.83
CA GLU A 130 -4.41 -16.21 12.67
C GLU A 130 -4.51 -17.41 13.63
N GLY A 131 -5.71 -18.00 13.77
CA GLY A 131 -6.00 -19.13 14.67
C GLY A 131 -7.32 -18.98 15.43
N ALA A 132 -7.58 -19.90 16.37
CA ALA A 132 -8.80 -19.88 17.16
C ALA A 132 -8.68 -18.96 18.40
N TYR A 133 -9.76 -18.29 18.77
CA TYR A 133 -9.92 -17.64 20.07
C TYR A 133 -10.83 -18.49 20.94
N VAL A 134 -10.46 -18.71 22.21
CA VAL A 134 -11.27 -19.52 23.15
C VAL A 134 -11.57 -18.71 24.41
N ILE A 135 -12.84 -18.54 24.73
CA ILE A 135 -13.29 -18.01 26.03
C ILE A 135 -13.78 -19.17 26.88
N ARG A 136 -13.19 -19.34 28.06
CA ARG A 136 -13.56 -20.33 29.06
C ARG A 136 -14.15 -19.67 30.31
N PRO A 137 -15.48 -19.76 30.52
CA PRO A 137 -16.10 -19.35 31.78
C PRO A 137 -15.73 -20.31 32.91
N SER A 138 -15.60 -19.82 34.15
CA SER A 138 -15.49 -20.70 35.32
C SER A 138 -16.81 -21.42 35.59
N ALA A 139 -16.73 -22.59 36.25
CA ALA A 139 -17.88 -23.45 36.52
C ALA A 139 -19.03 -22.68 37.18
N GLY A 140 -20.24 -22.83 36.64
CA GLY A 140 -21.43 -22.10 37.12
C GLY A 140 -21.61 -20.68 36.56
N ASN A 141 -20.91 -20.36 35.46
CA ASN A 141 -21.04 -19.07 34.75
C ASN A 141 -20.67 -17.85 35.61
N LYS A 142 -19.74 -18.06 36.56
CA LYS A 142 -19.23 -17.01 37.45
C LYS A 142 -17.77 -16.72 37.14
N PHE A 143 -17.35 -15.53 37.53
CA PHE A 143 -16.03 -14.97 37.34
C PHE A 143 -14.96 -15.83 38.03
N PRO A 144 -13.71 -15.86 37.55
CA PRO A 144 -13.21 -15.16 36.36
C PRO A 144 -13.48 -15.90 35.05
N VAL A 145 -13.51 -15.14 33.95
CA VAL A 145 -13.55 -15.64 32.57
C VAL A 145 -12.14 -15.60 31.99
N TYR A 146 -11.74 -16.64 31.29
CA TYR A 146 -10.41 -16.74 30.70
C TYR A 146 -10.45 -16.67 29.17
N LEU A 147 -9.56 -15.89 28.55
CA LEU A 147 -9.46 -15.72 27.10
C LEU A 147 -8.13 -16.23 26.56
N TRP A 148 -8.15 -17.30 25.77
CA TRP A 148 -7.02 -17.73 24.97
C TRP A 148 -7.04 -17.03 23.61
N VAL A 149 -5.87 -16.52 23.22
CA VAL A 149 -5.67 -15.84 21.93
C VAL A 149 -4.65 -16.64 21.09
N PRO A 150 -4.75 -16.61 19.75
CA PRO A 150 -3.81 -17.25 18.85
C PRO A 150 -2.36 -16.82 19.08
N GLY A 151 -1.42 -17.76 18.92
CA GLY A 151 0.02 -17.49 18.98
C GLY A 151 0.63 -17.42 20.39
N VAL A 152 -0.18 -17.53 21.45
CA VAL A 152 0.31 -17.59 22.83
C VAL A 152 0.35 -19.06 23.31
N PRO A 153 1.53 -19.59 23.73
CA PRO A 153 1.64 -20.95 24.25
C PRO A 153 0.68 -21.19 25.43
N TYR A 154 0.09 -22.39 25.48
CA TYR A 154 -0.89 -22.76 26.51
C TYR A 154 -0.36 -22.61 27.94
N ASP A 155 0.96 -22.77 28.11
CA ASP A 155 1.64 -22.82 29.41
C ASP A 155 2.09 -21.44 29.91
N ASP A 156 2.15 -20.44 29.00
CA ASP A 156 2.53 -19.05 29.31
C ASP A 156 1.29 -18.12 29.38
N ALA A 157 0.10 -18.70 29.17
CA ALA A 157 -1.18 -18.04 29.30
C ALA A 157 -1.51 -17.77 30.78
N ARG A 158 -0.87 -16.77 31.38
CA ARG A 158 -1.52 -15.98 32.43
C ARG A 158 -2.66 -15.20 31.77
N LEU A 159 -3.72 -15.94 31.43
CA LEU A 159 -5.00 -15.43 30.97
C LEU A 159 -5.38 -14.34 31.97
N LYS A 160 -5.34 -13.06 31.55
CA LYS A 160 -5.84 -11.99 32.41
C LYS A 160 -7.30 -12.36 32.71
N PRO A 161 -7.67 -12.58 33.98
CA PRO A 161 -9.04 -12.92 34.30
C PRO A 161 -9.91 -11.74 33.89
N PHE A 162 -10.88 -11.99 33.04
CA PHE A 162 -11.91 -11.04 32.70
C PHE A 162 -13.06 -11.18 33.68
N ASN A 163 -13.69 -10.05 33.92
CA ASN A 163 -14.86 -9.97 34.75
C ASN A 163 -16.02 -10.71 34.06
N ASP A 164 -16.28 -10.41 32.79
CA ASP A 164 -17.39 -11.02 32.07
C ASP A 164 -16.99 -11.46 30.66
N ILE A 165 -17.89 -12.21 30.02
CA ILE A 165 -17.71 -12.74 28.67
C ILE A 165 -17.57 -11.61 27.65
N GLU A 166 -18.29 -10.49 27.81
CA GLU A 166 -18.24 -9.40 26.84
C GLU A 166 -16.91 -8.64 26.92
N ALA A 167 -16.33 -8.48 28.10
CA ALA A 167 -14.98 -7.98 28.29
C ALA A 167 -13.93 -8.89 27.65
N ALA A 168 -14.09 -10.22 27.77
CA ALA A 168 -13.23 -11.19 27.10
C ALA A 168 -13.39 -11.13 25.56
N LYS A 169 -14.62 -11.03 25.03
CA LYS A 169 -14.87 -10.86 23.58
C LYS A 169 -14.28 -9.56 23.05
N SER A 170 -14.42 -8.46 23.79
CA SER A 170 -13.85 -7.16 23.43
C SER A 170 -12.31 -7.22 23.38
N ALA A 171 -11.68 -7.87 24.38
CA ALA A 171 -10.25 -8.07 24.38
C ALA A 171 -9.76 -8.96 23.21
N ALA A 172 -10.51 -10.01 22.88
CA ALA A 172 -10.23 -10.84 21.71
C ALA A 172 -10.34 -10.06 20.40
N GLN A 173 -11.38 -9.25 20.24
CA GLN A 173 -11.58 -8.39 19.08
C GLN A 173 -10.42 -7.39 18.94
N ASN A 174 -10.02 -6.73 20.03
CA ASN A 174 -8.90 -5.80 20.01
C ASN A 174 -7.58 -6.48 19.62
N HIS A 175 -7.36 -7.71 20.09
CA HIS A 175 -6.18 -8.50 19.71
C HIS A 175 -6.19 -8.87 18.21
N HIS A 176 -7.32 -9.35 17.70
CA HIS A 176 -7.53 -9.66 16.27
C HIS A 176 -7.25 -8.43 15.39
N GLU A 177 -7.79 -7.28 15.78
CA GLU A 177 -7.56 -6.02 15.07
C GLU A 177 -6.09 -5.59 15.09
N ALA A 178 -5.42 -5.74 16.23
CA ALA A 178 -4.01 -5.40 16.37
C ALA A 178 -3.12 -6.27 15.46
N LEU A 179 -3.41 -7.58 15.37
CA LEU A 179 -2.67 -8.49 14.49
C LEU A 179 -2.87 -8.15 13.01
N ILE A 180 -4.11 -7.90 12.58
CA ILE A 180 -4.40 -7.51 11.19
C ILE A 180 -3.71 -6.19 10.84
N ARG A 181 -3.79 -5.19 11.73
CA ARG A 181 -3.12 -3.89 11.53
C ARG A 181 -1.60 -4.04 11.45
N SER A 182 -1.02 -4.89 12.31
CA SER A 182 0.42 -5.18 12.30
C SER A 182 0.86 -5.84 10.98
N ALA A 183 0.13 -6.87 10.54
CA ALA A 183 0.41 -7.57 9.29
C ALA A 183 0.28 -6.64 8.06
N LEU A 184 -0.75 -5.79 8.03
CA LEU A 184 -0.93 -4.82 6.96
C LEU A 184 0.18 -3.75 6.98
N SER A 185 0.57 -3.28 8.17
CA SER A 185 1.68 -2.33 8.32
C SER A 185 3.00 -2.92 7.83
N ALA A 186 3.27 -4.21 8.07
CA ALA A 186 4.47 -4.87 7.58
C ALA A 186 4.49 -4.94 6.04
N GLN A 187 3.36 -5.26 5.40
CA GLN A 187 3.26 -5.31 3.94
C GLN A 187 3.39 -3.93 3.28
N VAL A 188 2.85 -2.87 3.89
CA VAL A 188 2.96 -1.49 3.37
C VAL A 188 4.39 -0.93 3.49
N GLN A 189 5.18 -1.41 4.45
CA GLN A 189 6.55 -0.93 4.65
C GLN A 189 7.58 -1.45 3.63
N ASP A 190 7.26 -2.49 2.87
CA ASP A 190 8.25 -3.20 2.03
C ASP A 190 8.69 -2.41 0.77
N VAL A 191 7.92 -1.40 0.34
CA VAL A 191 8.29 -0.52 -0.80
C VAL A 191 8.19 0.96 -0.43
N ALA A 192 7.08 1.40 0.18
CA ALA A 192 6.89 2.78 0.62
C ALA A 192 7.72 3.16 1.85
N GLY A 193 8.23 2.16 2.59
CA GLY A 193 9.01 2.33 3.82
C GLY A 193 10.52 2.26 3.65
N SER A 194 11.05 2.08 2.43
CA SER A 194 12.51 2.04 2.24
C SER A 194 13.17 3.38 2.59
N GLU A 195 14.34 3.33 3.21
CA GLU A 195 15.05 4.55 3.65
C GLU A 195 15.37 5.49 2.48
N GLY A 196 15.66 4.95 1.30
CA GLY A 196 15.88 5.74 0.08
C GLY A 196 14.64 6.50 -0.38
N ALA A 197 13.47 5.84 -0.43
CA ALA A 197 12.21 6.49 -0.80
C ALA A 197 11.83 7.59 0.21
N LYS A 198 12.02 7.33 1.53
CA LYS A 198 11.82 8.34 2.58
C LYS A 198 12.75 9.55 2.40
N ALA A 199 14.02 9.32 2.08
CA ALA A 199 15.00 10.38 1.91
C ALA A 199 14.67 11.27 0.68
N ILE A 200 14.23 10.67 -0.43
CA ILE A 200 13.73 11.40 -1.61
C ILE A 200 12.50 12.24 -1.26
N ALA A 201 11.53 11.66 -0.55
CA ALA A 201 10.32 12.37 -0.14
C ALA A 201 10.63 13.53 0.83
N ALA A 202 11.55 13.33 1.77
CA ALA A 202 12.02 14.36 2.68
C ALA A 202 12.74 15.50 1.93
N GLU A 203 13.56 15.17 0.93
CA GLU A 203 14.22 16.19 0.12
C GLU A 203 13.24 16.99 -0.72
N ARG A 204 12.25 16.31 -1.33
CA ARG A 204 11.20 16.99 -2.09
C ARG A 204 10.43 17.99 -1.23
N ARG A 205 10.09 17.60 0.00
CA ARG A 205 9.48 18.48 0.99
C ARG A 205 10.35 19.69 1.30
N ARG A 206 11.65 19.47 1.56
CA ARG A 206 12.61 20.54 1.83
C ARG A 206 12.71 21.55 0.69
N GLN A 207 12.75 21.09 -0.56
CA GLN A 207 12.78 21.96 -1.75
C GLN A 207 11.54 22.87 -1.82
N ILE A 208 10.38 22.33 -1.49
CA ILE A 208 9.12 23.09 -1.50
C ILE A 208 9.07 24.09 -0.34
N GLU A 209 9.34 23.62 0.88
CA GLU A 209 9.16 24.41 2.11
C GLU A 209 10.27 25.46 2.31
N GLN A 210 11.53 25.10 2.05
CA GLN A 210 12.67 25.96 2.36
C GLN A 210 13.12 26.78 1.16
N GLU A 211 12.95 26.27 -0.06
CA GLU A 211 13.44 26.93 -1.28
C GLU A 211 12.32 27.46 -2.18
N GLY A 212 11.05 27.16 -1.88
CA GLY A 212 9.90 27.65 -2.63
C GLY A 212 9.76 27.03 -4.02
N TRP A 213 10.30 25.83 -4.26
CA TRP A 213 10.13 25.09 -5.51
C TRP A 213 8.76 24.40 -5.55
N THR A 214 7.71 25.20 -5.77
CA THR A 214 6.33 24.71 -5.73
C THR A 214 5.97 23.87 -6.96
N PRO A 215 4.96 22.98 -6.86
CA PRO A 215 4.44 22.24 -8.01
C PRO A 215 4.06 23.14 -9.21
N GLN A 216 3.50 24.33 -8.94
CA GLN A 216 3.12 25.29 -9.99
C GLN A 216 4.33 25.90 -10.69
N ARG A 217 5.48 25.97 -10.01
CA ARG A 217 6.74 26.40 -10.62
C ARG A 217 7.34 25.29 -11.46
N ASP A 218 7.24 24.05 -10.99
CA ASP A 218 7.69 22.88 -11.74
C ASP A 218 6.93 22.73 -13.07
N ASP A 219 5.64 23.09 -13.09
CA ASP A 219 4.81 23.12 -14.30
C ASP A 219 5.33 24.06 -15.40
N GLN A 220 6.22 25.01 -15.06
CA GLN A 220 6.85 25.92 -16.02
C GLN A 220 8.08 25.31 -16.72
N TYR A 221 8.62 24.19 -16.19
CA TYR A 221 9.78 23.49 -16.75
C TYR A 221 9.33 22.40 -17.73
N VAL A 222 9.12 22.79 -18.99
CA VAL A 222 8.56 21.92 -20.03
C VAL A 222 9.59 21.34 -21.00
N ASN A 223 10.83 21.82 -20.99
CA ASN A 223 11.90 21.39 -21.89
C ASN A 223 12.79 20.29 -21.26
N GLY A 224 12.33 19.69 -20.16
CA GLY A 224 13.06 18.64 -19.45
C GLY A 224 14.10 19.18 -18.46
N GLU A 225 14.01 20.45 -18.06
CA GLU A 225 14.94 21.08 -17.13
C GLU A 225 15.02 20.31 -15.80
N LEU A 226 13.89 19.83 -15.27
CA LEU A 226 13.85 19.01 -14.05
C LEU A 226 14.67 17.71 -14.21
N LEU A 227 14.55 17.04 -15.36
CA LEU A 227 15.29 15.81 -15.66
C LEU A 227 16.78 16.07 -15.88
N GLN A 228 17.13 17.17 -16.55
CA GLN A 228 18.53 17.56 -16.76
C GLN A 228 19.23 17.85 -15.43
N ALA A 229 18.57 18.61 -14.55
CA ALA A 229 19.07 18.88 -13.20
C ALA A 229 19.19 17.59 -12.37
N ALA A 230 18.21 16.69 -12.46
CA ALA A 230 18.27 15.40 -11.79
C ALA A 230 19.46 14.56 -12.26
N ALA A 231 19.68 14.48 -13.58
CA ALA A 231 20.81 13.75 -14.17
C ALA A 231 22.15 14.34 -13.73
N CYS A 232 22.28 15.67 -13.64
CA CYS A 232 23.49 16.33 -13.14
C CYS A 232 23.82 15.90 -11.71
N TYR A 233 22.82 15.83 -10.82
CA TYR A 233 23.04 15.33 -9.46
C TYR A 233 23.29 13.82 -9.40
N ALA A 234 22.59 13.02 -10.20
CA ALA A 234 22.74 11.57 -10.20
C ALA A 234 24.12 11.10 -10.73
N LEU A 235 24.67 11.82 -11.69
CA LEU A 235 25.99 11.55 -12.29
C LEU A 235 27.13 12.26 -11.53
N HIS A 236 26.82 13.04 -10.50
CA HIS A 236 27.84 13.73 -9.73
C HIS A 236 28.58 12.74 -8.83
N ASP A 237 29.86 12.51 -9.12
CA ASP A 237 30.73 11.54 -8.44
C ASP A 237 31.42 12.08 -7.17
N GLY A 238 31.14 13.33 -6.80
CA GLY A 238 31.83 14.01 -5.70
C GLY A 238 33.09 14.78 -6.11
N GLY A 239 33.28 15.03 -7.41
CA GLY A 239 34.32 15.89 -7.99
C GLY A 239 34.25 17.37 -7.57
N VAL A 240 34.64 18.30 -8.45
CA VAL A 240 34.74 19.73 -8.10
C VAL A 240 33.36 20.30 -7.73
N LYS A 241 33.13 20.47 -6.42
CA LYS A 241 31.81 20.77 -5.83
C LYS A 241 31.20 22.10 -6.27
N ASP A 242 32.00 23.03 -6.76
CA ASP A 242 31.54 24.41 -6.99
C ASP A 242 31.22 24.72 -8.45
N ILE A 243 31.52 23.81 -9.39
CA ILE A 243 31.29 24.04 -10.82
C ILE A 243 30.11 23.16 -11.27
N PRO A 244 28.99 23.75 -11.71
CA PRO A 244 27.89 22.96 -12.28
C PRO A 244 28.33 22.27 -13.56
N PRO A 245 27.88 21.02 -13.81
CA PRO A 245 28.06 20.37 -15.10
C PRO A 245 27.50 21.22 -16.26
N PRO A 246 28.05 21.13 -17.48
CA PRO A 246 27.55 21.90 -18.63
C PRO A 246 26.07 21.69 -18.96
N ALA A 247 25.50 20.55 -18.55
CA ALA A 247 24.09 20.21 -18.74
C ALA A 247 23.17 20.78 -17.64
N TRP A 248 23.72 21.49 -16.64
CA TRP A 248 22.93 22.09 -15.57
C TRP A 248 22.05 23.22 -16.14
N PRO A 249 20.71 23.16 -15.97
CA PRO A 249 19.78 24.01 -16.70
C PRO A 249 19.52 25.37 -16.03
N TRP A 250 20.07 25.62 -14.84
CA TRP A 250 19.78 26.80 -14.04
C TRP A 250 21.05 27.58 -13.68
N SER A 251 20.88 28.74 -13.05
CA SER A 251 22.02 29.52 -12.55
C SER A 251 22.89 28.72 -11.58
N ASP A 252 24.21 28.90 -11.69
CA ASP A 252 25.24 28.24 -10.89
C ASP A 252 25.00 28.33 -9.38
N LYS A 253 24.37 29.42 -8.89
CA LYS A 253 24.04 29.58 -7.46
C LYS A 253 23.08 28.52 -6.90
N TRP A 254 22.37 27.82 -7.77
CA TRP A 254 21.44 26.74 -7.41
C TRP A 254 22.09 25.36 -7.50
N TRP A 255 23.31 25.28 -8.04
CA TRP A 255 24.13 24.09 -7.95
C TRP A 255 24.74 24.01 -6.56
N LYS A 256 24.31 23.01 -5.79
CA LYS A 256 24.71 22.84 -4.39
C LYS A 256 25.01 21.37 -4.09
N PRO A 257 25.99 20.72 -4.73
CA PRO A 257 26.28 19.32 -4.48
C PRO A 257 26.81 19.15 -3.06
N SER A 258 26.42 18.06 -2.41
CA SER A 258 26.73 17.85 -0.99
C SER A 258 26.97 16.38 -0.65
N GLY A 259 27.58 15.67 -1.59
CA GLY A 259 27.99 14.27 -1.43
C GLY A 259 27.04 13.31 -2.14
N VAL A 260 27.57 12.15 -2.54
CA VAL A 260 26.87 11.19 -3.42
C VAL A 260 25.46 10.85 -2.94
N GLN A 261 25.30 10.45 -1.68
CA GLN A 261 23.98 10.12 -1.14
C GLN A 261 23.01 11.31 -1.22
N ARG A 262 23.47 12.49 -0.80
CA ARG A 262 22.62 13.68 -0.75
C ARG A 262 22.28 14.22 -2.14
N ASP A 263 23.16 14.01 -3.10
CA ASP A 263 22.95 14.36 -4.50
C ASP A 263 21.96 13.37 -5.15
N LEU A 264 22.02 12.08 -4.83
CA LEU A 264 21.00 11.10 -5.22
C LEU A 264 19.61 11.45 -4.66
N GLU A 265 19.53 11.92 -3.41
CA GLU A 265 18.27 12.39 -2.81
C GLU A 265 17.68 13.58 -3.58
N LYS A 266 18.51 14.57 -3.96
CA LYS A 266 18.09 15.70 -4.80
C LYS A 266 17.66 15.26 -6.18
N ALA A 267 18.41 14.35 -6.80
CA ALA A 267 18.08 13.79 -8.11
C ALA A 267 16.72 13.09 -8.08
N GLY A 268 16.49 12.23 -7.07
CA GLY A 268 15.20 11.57 -6.89
C GLY A 268 14.05 12.55 -6.65
N ALA A 269 14.27 13.61 -5.86
CA ALA A 269 13.25 14.64 -5.62
C ALA A 269 12.89 15.41 -6.90
N LEU A 270 13.86 15.70 -7.76
CA LEU A 270 13.64 16.33 -9.06
C LEU A 270 12.93 15.41 -10.07
N ILE A 271 13.24 14.11 -10.04
CA ILE A 271 12.51 13.09 -10.83
C ILE A 271 11.05 13.02 -10.38
N ALA A 272 10.80 12.98 -9.06
CA ALA A 272 9.44 13.00 -8.51
C ALA A 272 8.68 14.26 -8.95
N ALA A 273 9.32 15.43 -8.91
CA ALA A 273 8.74 16.68 -9.40
C ALA A 273 8.32 16.61 -10.87
N GLU A 274 9.16 16.04 -11.74
CA GLU A 274 8.85 15.85 -13.16
C GLU A 274 7.71 14.84 -13.38
N ILE A 275 7.69 13.73 -12.64
CA ILE A 275 6.60 12.76 -12.70
C ILE A 275 5.28 13.44 -12.32
N ASP A 276 5.25 14.15 -11.20
CA ASP A 276 4.06 14.87 -10.74
C ASP A 276 3.59 15.90 -11.78
N ARG A 277 4.53 16.63 -12.40
CA ARG A 277 4.25 17.58 -13.49
C ARG A 277 3.57 16.89 -14.67
N ARG A 278 4.08 15.75 -15.10
CA ARG A 278 3.51 14.96 -16.21
C ARG A 278 2.14 14.40 -15.87
N LEU A 279 1.96 13.89 -14.65
CA LEU A 279 0.67 13.39 -14.18
C LEU A 279 -0.38 14.50 -14.12
N ARG A 280 -0.01 15.69 -13.62
CA ARG A 280 -0.89 16.88 -13.67
C ARG A 280 -1.26 17.28 -15.09
N ALA A 281 -0.29 17.31 -16.00
CA ALA A 281 -0.52 17.66 -17.41
C ALA A 281 -1.41 16.64 -18.15
N ALA A 282 -1.41 15.37 -17.73
CA ALA A 282 -2.22 14.31 -18.32
C ALA A 282 -3.64 14.20 -17.72
N ALA A 283 -3.93 14.89 -16.61
CA ALA A 283 -5.23 14.83 -15.97
C ALA A 283 -6.31 15.53 -16.83
N PRO A 284 -7.43 14.87 -17.17
CA PRO A 284 -8.51 15.51 -17.93
C PRO A 284 -9.14 16.65 -17.12
N ALA A 285 -9.37 17.80 -17.77
CA ALA A 285 -10.07 18.91 -17.16
C ALA A 285 -11.45 18.45 -16.68
N LYS A 286 -11.73 18.55 -15.38
CA LYS A 286 -13.06 18.31 -14.82
C LYS A 286 -14.03 19.27 -15.53
N GLN A 287 -14.93 18.74 -16.34
CA GLN A 287 -16.08 19.51 -16.80
C GLN A 287 -16.96 19.80 -15.58
N GLU A 288 -16.86 21.00 -15.05
CA GLU A 288 -17.87 21.55 -14.15
C GLU A 288 -19.16 21.69 -14.96
N GLY A 289 -20.11 20.81 -14.68
CA GLY A 289 -21.43 20.84 -15.29
C GLY A 289 -22.13 22.15 -14.96
N GLY A 290 -22.27 23.02 -15.95
CA GLY A 290 -23.20 24.14 -15.93
C GLY A 290 -24.62 23.60 -15.74
N HIS A 291 -25.23 23.99 -14.64
CA HIS A 291 -26.65 23.84 -14.41
C HIS A 291 -27.34 25.08 -14.98
N ASP A 292 -27.95 24.93 -16.16
CA ASP A 292 -28.94 25.87 -16.70
C ASP A 292 -30.30 25.67 -16.01
#